data_AF-Q9ADA9-F1
#
_entry.id   AF-Q9ADA9-F1
#
_cell.length_a   1.000
_cell.length_b   1.000
_cell.length_c   1.000
_cell.angle_alpha   90.00
_cell.angle_beta   90.00
_cell.angle_gamma   90.00
#
_symmetry.space_group_name_H-M   'P 1'
#
loop_
_entity.id
_entity.type
_entity.pdbx_description
1 polymer ?
#
loop_
_entity_poly.entity_id
_entity_poly.type
_entity_poly.pdbx_seq_one_letter_code
_entity_poly.pdbx_strand_id
1 'polypeptide(L)'
;MVLALPAGGGYDYRGTVSVWFRGLFALGPRPEVIAYAPLLFRPHAPSACLLFAARPFTRLVHVWSAPVGYLVRPCSVHRRRATPAR
;
A
#
# COMPACT_ATOMS: atom_id res chain seq x y z
N MET A 1 -21.17 -27.38 -8.17
CA MET A 1 -21.14 -26.02 -8.75
C MET A 1 -19.76 -25.40 -8.51
N VAL A 2 -18.77 -25.90 -9.24
CA VAL A 2 -17.43 -25.34 -9.38
C VAL A 2 -17.21 -25.38 -10.88
N LEU A 3 -17.04 -24.22 -11.51
CA LEU A 3 -16.84 -24.12 -12.95
C LEU A 3 -15.45 -23.55 -13.23
N ALA A 4 -14.76 -24.25 -14.10
CA ALA A 4 -13.41 -24.02 -14.59
C ALA A 4 -13.19 -22.57 -15.02
N LEU A 5 -12.04 -22.00 -14.65
CA LEU A 5 -11.55 -20.72 -15.18
C LEU A 5 -10.69 -21.02 -16.41
N PRO A 6 -11.19 -20.85 -17.64
CA PRO A 6 -10.32 -20.85 -18.80
C PRO A 6 -9.36 -19.66 -18.68
N ALA A 7 -8.07 -19.96 -18.64
CA ALA A 7 -7.00 -19.00 -18.82
C ALA A 7 -7.14 -18.38 -20.24
N GLY A 8 -7.91 -17.29 -20.34
CA GLY A 8 -8.19 -16.61 -21.61
C GLY A 8 -9.39 -15.66 -21.63
N GLY A 9 -10.25 -15.67 -20.59
CA GLY A 9 -11.43 -14.79 -20.48
C GLY A 9 -11.47 -14.01 -19.15
N GLY A 10 -10.31 -13.68 -18.60
CA GLY A 10 -10.20 -12.93 -17.35
C GLY A 10 -10.52 -11.45 -17.58
N TYR A 11 -11.21 -10.83 -16.62
CA TYR A 11 -11.42 -9.39 -16.60
C TYR A 11 -10.11 -8.62 -16.85
N ASP A 12 -10.09 -7.75 -17.87
CA ASP A 12 -8.92 -6.93 -18.17
C ASP A 12 -8.74 -5.82 -17.12
N TYR A 13 -8.03 -6.18 -16.05
CA TYR A 13 -7.70 -5.30 -14.93
C TYR A 13 -6.85 -4.09 -15.34
N ARG A 14 -6.13 -4.17 -16.47
CA ARG A 14 -5.22 -3.12 -16.94
C ARG A 14 -5.99 -1.96 -17.54
N GLY A 15 -7.08 -2.24 -18.25
CA GLY A 15 -7.92 -1.22 -18.88
C GLY A 15 -8.69 -0.35 -17.90
N THR A 16 -8.86 -0.79 -16.66
CA THR A 16 -9.75 -0.14 -15.68
C THR A 16 -9.01 0.32 -14.44
N VAL A 17 -8.48 -0.60 -13.63
CA VAL A 17 -7.86 -0.32 -12.34
C VAL A 17 -6.55 0.44 -12.53
N SER A 18 -5.72 0.03 -13.51
CA SER A 18 -4.45 0.72 -13.78
C SER A 18 -4.66 2.12 -14.35
N VAL A 19 -5.67 2.31 -15.21
CA VAL A 19 -6.01 3.62 -15.78
C VAL A 19 -6.54 4.55 -14.69
N TRP A 20 -7.43 4.07 -13.83
CA TRP A 20 -7.94 4.82 -12.69
C TRP A 20 -6.83 5.19 -11.70
N PHE A 21 -6.00 4.23 -11.31
CA PHE A 21 -4.92 4.43 -10.34
C PHE A 21 -3.96 5.50 -10.84
N ARG A 22 -3.55 5.45 -12.11
CA ARG A 22 -2.70 6.49 -12.70
C ARG A 22 -3.39 7.86 -12.71
N GLY A 23 -4.68 7.93 -13.03
CA GLY A 23 -5.45 9.17 -13.00
C GLY A 23 -5.50 9.83 -11.61
N LEU A 24 -5.58 9.02 -10.54
CA LEU A 24 -5.54 9.49 -9.17
C LEU A 24 -4.23 10.23 -8.84
N PHE A 25 -3.08 9.69 -9.26
CA PHE A 25 -1.77 10.35 -9.07
C PHE A 25 -1.50 11.49 -10.05
N ALA A 26 -2.12 11.45 -11.24
CA ALA A 26 -2.03 12.50 -12.24
C ALA A 26 -2.97 13.70 -11.96
N LEU A 27 -3.61 13.76 -10.78
CA LEU A 27 -4.59 14.78 -10.38
C LEU A 27 -5.80 14.90 -11.32
N GLY A 28 -6.06 13.87 -12.13
CA GLY A 28 -7.16 13.78 -13.08
C GLY A 28 -7.97 12.52 -12.84
N PRO A 29 -8.77 12.45 -11.77
CA PRO A 29 -9.53 11.26 -11.43
C PRO A 29 -10.59 11.00 -12.49
N ARG A 30 -10.59 9.78 -13.05
CA ARG A 30 -11.63 9.28 -13.94
C ARG A 30 -12.40 8.15 -13.22
N PRO A 31 -13.36 8.47 -12.34
CA PRO A 31 -14.08 7.45 -11.57
C PRO A 31 -14.92 6.51 -12.44
N GLU A 32 -15.25 6.92 -13.66
CA GLU A 32 -16.07 6.18 -14.62
C GLU A 32 -15.39 4.86 -15.04
N VAL A 33 -14.06 4.83 -15.13
CA VAL A 33 -13.34 3.61 -15.57
C VAL A 33 -13.33 2.49 -14.52
N ILE A 34 -13.45 2.83 -13.23
CA ILE A 34 -13.64 1.82 -12.17
C ILE A 34 -15.12 1.44 -12.01
N ALA A 35 -16.04 2.31 -12.40
CA ALA A 35 -17.47 2.01 -12.35
C ALA A 35 -17.85 0.81 -13.21
N TYR A 36 -17.08 0.42 -14.23
CA TYR A 36 -17.32 -0.81 -15.01
C TYR A 36 -16.59 -2.06 -14.48
N ALA A 37 -15.86 -1.95 -13.37
CA ALA A 37 -15.13 -3.06 -12.79
C ALA A 37 -16.03 -4.07 -12.04
N PRO A 38 -15.63 -5.36 -11.96
CA PRO A 38 -16.27 -6.34 -11.11
C PRO A 38 -16.35 -5.86 -9.65
N LEU A 39 -17.38 -6.29 -8.94
CA LEU A 39 -17.69 -5.87 -7.58
C LEU A 39 -16.56 -6.10 -6.58
N LEU A 40 -15.63 -7.02 -6.82
CA LEU A 40 -14.49 -7.26 -5.95
C LEU A 40 -13.42 -6.16 -6.09
N PHE A 41 -13.16 -5.68 -7.31
CA PHE A 41 -12.13 -4.67 -7.58
C PHE A 41 -12.61 -3.24 -7.30
N ARG A 42 -13.92 -2.97 -7.45
CA ARG A 42 -14.54 -1.66 -7.20
C ARG A 42 -14.26 -1.09 -5.80
N PRO A 43 -14.52 -1.80 -4.68
CA PRO A 43 -14.19 -1.32 -3.34
C PRO A 43 -12.73 -1.60 -2.99
N HIS A 44 -12.11 -2.66 -3.52
CA HIS A 44 -10.74 -3.04 -3.13
C HIS A 44 -9.70 -2.00 -3.54
N ALA A 45 -9.73 -1.53 -4.79
CA ALA A 45 -8.79 -0.53 -5.28
C ALA A 45 -8.81 0.79 -4.48
N PRO A 46 -9.97 1.46 -4.28
CA PRO A 46 -10.04 2.65 -3.44
C PRO A 46 -9.80 2.37 -1.95
N SER A 47 -10.21 1.22 -1.42
CA SER A 47 -9.88 0.84 -0.03
C SER A 47 -8.39 0.67 0.17
N ALA A 48 -7.66 0.09 -0.78
CA ALA A 48 -6.21 0.01 -0.73
C ALA A 48 -5.59 1.41 -0.72
N CYS A 49 -5.98 2.29 -1.65
CA CYS A 49 -5.53 3.69 -1.68
C CYS A 49 -5.84 4.43 -0.37
N LEU A 50 -7.04 4.25 0.17
CA LEU A 50 -7.48 4.85 1.44
C LEU A 50 -6.66 4.32 2.62
N LEU A 51 -6.42 3.00 2.68
CA LEU A 51 -5.55 2.39 3.68
C LEU A 51 -4.15 2.98 3.59
N PHE A 52 -3.58 3.10 2.38
CA PHE A 52 -2.28 3.72 2.14
C PHE A 52 -2.23 5.17 2.65
N ALA A 53 -3.28 5.97 2.38
CA ALA A 53 -3.41 7.34 2.86
C ALA A 53 -3.69 7.45 4.37
N ALA A 54 -4.38 6.46 4.94
CA ALA A 54 -4.69 6.38 6.37
C ALA A 54 -3.56 5.76 7.21
N ARG A 55 -2.55 5.12 6.59
CA ARG A 55 -1.39 4.55 7.29
C ARG A 55 -0.71 5.50 8.29
N PRO A 56 -0.42 6.79 7.98
CA PRO A 56 0.23 7.68 8.95
C PRO A 56 -0.65 8.02 10.16
N PHE A 57 -1.97 7.89 10.03
CA PHE A 57 -2.93 8.23 11.10
C PHE A 57 -3.34 7.01 11.94
N THR A 58 -2.84 5.82 11.61
CA THR A 58 -3.21 4.57 12.28
C THR A 58 -1.97 3.87 12.84
N ARG A 59 -2.19 2.82 13.64
CA ARG A 59 -1.12 1.91 14.13
C ARG A 59 -0.34 1.23 12.99
N LEU A 60 -0.78 1.35 11.73
CA LEU A 60 -0.06 0.86 10.55
C LEU A 60 1.21 1.67 10.25
N VAL A 61 1.41 2.82 10.89
CA VAL A 61 2.67 3.60 10.80
C VAL A 61 3.91 2.77 11.16
N HIS A 62 3.76 1.76 12.01
CA HIS A 62 4.86 0.88 12.40
C HIS A 62 5.47 0.07 11.25
N VAL A 63 4.76 -0.11 10.13
CA VAL A 63 5.34 -0.73 8.92
C VAL A 63 6.52 0.08 8.36
N TRP A 64 6.49 1.41 8.49
CA TRP A 64 7.60 2.27 8.04
C TRP A 64 8.79 2.26 9.01
N SER A 65 8.54 2.02 10.29
CA SER A 65 9.57 1.90 11.32
C SER A 65 10.04 0.46 11.53
N ALA A 66 9.71 -0.46 10.61
CA ALA A 66 10.19 -1.83 10.66
C ALA A 66 11.73 -1.78 10.79
N PRO A 67 12.30 -2.36 11.86
CA PRO A 67 13.70 -2.21 12.17
C PRO A 67 14.58 -3.06 11.25
N VAL A 68 14.64 -2.73 9.95
CA VAL A 68 15.55 -3.37 8.99
C VAL A 68 17.00 -3.18 9.44
N GLY A 69 17.29 -2.06 10.10
CA GLY A 69 18.60 -1.77 10.70
C GLY A 69 18.98 -2.65 11.88
N TYR A 70 18.09 -3.46 12.47
CA TYR A 70 18.49 -4.40 13.53
C TYR A 70 19.39 -5.53 13.03
N LEU A 71 19.30 -5.89 11.74
CA LEU A 71 20.16 -6.92 11.15
C LEU A 71 21.64 -6.52 11.13
N VAL A 72 21.92 -5.21 11.05
CA VAL A 72 23.29 -4.66 11.06
C VAL A 72 23.63 -4.02 12.41
N ARG A 73 22.76 -4.16 13.41
CA ARG A 73 22.94 -3.48 14.70
C ARG A 73 23.91 -4.27 15.58
N PRO A 74 25.03 -3.66 16.03
CA PRO A 74 25.90 -4.29 17.01
C PRO A 74 25.13 -4.62 18.29
N CYS A 75 25.29 -5.83 18.82
CA CYS A 75 24.56 -6.33 20.00
C CYS A 75 24.77 -5.50 21.28
N SER A 76 25.81 -4.67 21.34
CA SER A 76 26.11 -3.86 22.53
C SER A 76 26.43 -2.43 22.14
N VAL A 77 25.50 -1.51 22.44
CA VAL A 77 25.71 -0.07 22.28
C VAL A 77 26.12 0.51 23.62
N HIS A 78 27.41 0.78 23.80
CA HIS A 78 27.90 1.51 24.97
C HIS A 78 27.73 3.02 24.74
N ARG A 79 26.79 3.66 25.44
CA ARG A 79 26.74 5.12 25.53
C ARG A 79 27.70 5.58 26.63
N ARG A 80 28.68 6.40 26.28
CA ARG A 80 29.51 7.09 27.28
C ARG A 80 28.65 8.13 28.01
N ARG A 81 28.79 8.21 29.34
CA ARG A 81 28.21 9.31 30.13
C ARG A 81 28.91 10.60 29.71
N ALA A 82 28.13 11.63 29.36
CA ALA A 82 28.66 12.98 29.31
C ALA A 82 29.02 13.39 30.74
N THR A 83 30.31 13.60 31.01
CA THR A 83 30.79 14.16 32.27
C THR A 83 30.21 15.57 32.39
N PRO A 84 29.46 15.91 33.45
CA PRO A 84 29.00 17.28 33.63
C PRO A 84 30.24 18.16 33.84
N ALA A 85 30.38 19.19 33.01
CA ALA A 85 31.40 20.23 33.22
C ALA A 85 31.10 20.92 34.56
N ARG A 86 32.11 20.97 35.42
CA ARG A 86 32.05 21.53 36.77
C ARG A 86 32.24 23.04 36.75
#